data_AF-A0A846DPY9-F1
#
_entry.id   AF-A0A846DPY9-F1
#
_cell.length_a   1.000
_cell.length_b   1.000
_cell.length_c   1.000
_cell.angle_alpha   90.00
_cell.angle_beta   90.00
_cell.angle_gamma   90.00
#
_symmetry.space_group_name_H-M   'P 1'
#
loop_
_entity.id
_entity.type
_entity.pdbx_description
1 polymer ?
#
loop_
_entity_poly.entity_id
_entity_poly.type
_entity_poly.pdbx_seq_one_letter_code
_entity_poly.pdbx_strand_id
1 'polypeptide(L)'
;MLVIFPACSVFRFQVSQGKIIDPPWRPSIAGMIRRTKATVVPVYFEGMNTLLFGILGILKPRLRMFLLPREIIHQTGKTFKLKIEQPISYENLFEQKLQSDVEIINYLRQRTYHLAHRI
;
A
#
# COMPACT_ATOMS: atom_id res chain seq x y z
N MET A 1 17.20 -8.53 -0.40
CA MET A 1 15.99 -7.89 0.18
C MET A 1 15.19 -7.29 -0.96
N LEU A 2 13.86 -7.43 -0.96
CA LEU A 2 12.99 -6.95 -2.05
C LEU A 2 11.84 -6.12 -1.47
N VAL A 3 11.59 -4.95 -2.04
CA VAL A 3 10.49 -4.05 -1.66
C VAL A 3 9.46 -4.01 -2.80
N ILE A 4 8.19 -4.19 -2.47
CA ILE A 4 7.10 -4.25 -3.44
C ILE A 4 5.97 -3.33 -2.99
N PHE A 5 5.43 -2.55 -3.93
CA PHE A 5 4.19 -1.80 -3.76
C PHE A 5 3.02 -2.59 -4.38
N PRO A 6 2.21 -3.28 -3.57
CA PRO A 6 1.29 -4.31 -4.05
C PRO A 6 0.06 -3.78 -4.81
N ALA A 7 -0.25 -2.49 -4.67
CA ALA A 7 -1.36 -1.82 -5.32
C ALA A 7 -1.18 -1.63 -6.85
N CYS A 8 0.05 -1.77 -7.38
CA CYS A 8 0.44 -1.68 -8.80
C CYS A 8 -0.15 -0.50 -9.62
N SER A 9 -0.77 0.49 -8.98
CA SER A 9 -1.41 1.63 -9.62
C SER A 9 -1.51 2.79 -8.62
N VAL A 10 -1.37 4.00 -9.13
CA VAL A 10 -1.43 5.22 -8.33
C VAL A 10 -2.88 5.45 -7.85
N PHE A 11 -3.08 5.34 -6.54
CA PHE A 11 -4.25 5.69 -5.72
C PHE A 11 -5.59 5.92 -6.45
N ARG A 12 -6.62 5.16 -6.06
CA ARG A 12 -8.02 5.48 -6.38
C ARG A 12 -8.63 6.28 -5.22
N PHE A 13 -9.17 7.45 -5.52
CA PHE A 13 -9.93 8.24 -4.56
C PHE A 13 -11.30 7.57 -4.36
N GLN A 14 -11.57 7.00 -3.18
CA GLN A 14 -12.88 6.44 -2.85
C GLN A 14 -13.70 7.51 -2.12
N VAL A 15 -14.51 8.24 -2.88
CA VAL A 15 -15.34 9.38 -2.44
C VAL A 15 -16.26 9.02 -1.26
N SER A 16 -16.67 7.76 -1.13
CA SER A 16 -17.68 7.34 -0.15
C SER A 16 -17.24 7.37 1.33
N GLN A 17 -15.93 7.44 1.63
CA GLN A 17 -15.43 7.39 3.02
C GLN A 17 -14.48 8.54 3.40
N GLY A 18 -14.25 9.51 2.50
CA GLY A 18 -13.31 10.62 2.76
C GLY A 18 -11.86 10.18 3.00
N LYS A 19 -11.51 8.92 2.70
CA LYS A 19 -10.18 8.32 2.91
C LYS A 19 -9.58 7.88 1.58
N ILE A 20 -8.30 8.18 1.40
CA ILE A 20 -7.51 7.68 0.27
C ILE A 20 -7.04 6.27 0.66
N ILE A 21 -7.55 5.26 -0.03
CA ILE A 21 -7.19 3.85 0.20
C ILE A 21 -6.55 3.32 -1.08
N ASP A 22 -5.55 2.45 -0.94
CA ASP A 22 -4.94 1.81 -2.10
C ASP A 22 -5.97 0.91 -2.81
N PRO A 23 -5.87 0.79 -4.14
CA PRO A 23 -6.64 -0.22 -4.87
C PRO A 23 -6.32 -1.65 -4.35
N PRO A 24 -7.16 -2.64 -4.68
CA PRO A 24 -6.91 -4.03 -4.31
C PRO A 24 -5.49 -4.49 -4.67
N TRP A 25 -4.84 -5.14 -3.72
CA TRP A 25 -3.49 -5.66 -3.89
C TRP A 25 -3.48 -6.90 -4.79
N ARG A 26 -2.44 -7.06 -5.61
CA ARG A 26 -2.37 -8.17 -6.57
C ARG A 26 -2.08 -9.52 -5.88
N PRO A 27 -2.92 -10.56 -6.07
CA PRO A 27 -2.70 -11.89 -5.47
C PRO A 27 -1.38 -12.55 -5.92
N SER A 28 -0.84 -12.19 -7.08
CA SER A 28 0.43 -12.71 -7.58
C SER A 28 1.60 -12.50 -6.61
N ILE A 29 1.53 -11.48 -5.75
CA ILE A 29 2.55 -11.20 -4.73
C ILE A 29 2.49 -12.25 -3.62
N ALA A 30 1.29 -12.66 -3.20
CA ALA A 30 1.11 -13.79 -2.28
C ALA A 30 1.62 -15.11 -2.89
N GLY A 31 1.36 -15.33 -4.18
CA GLY A 31 1.92 -16.48 -4.90
C GLY A 31 3.47 -16.50 -4.89
N MET A 32 4.11 -15.34 -5.01
CA MET A 32 5.56 -15.21 -4.89
C MET A 32 6.04 -15.56 -3.48
N ILE A 33 5.41 -14.98 -2.44
CA ILE A 33 5.71 -15.26 -1.03
C ILE A 33 5.61 -16.77 -0.75
N ARG A 34 4.59 -17.44 -1.29
CA ARG A 34 4.40 -18.88 -1.15
C ARG A 34 5.49 -19.72 -1.79
N ARG A 35 5.90 -19.36 -3.00
CA ARG A 35 6.97 -20.09 -3.72
C ARG A 35 8.32 -19.91 -3.07
N THR A 36 8.60 -18.72 -2.53
CA THR A 36 9.91 -18.40 -1.94
C THR A 36 9.96 -18.64 -0.43
N LYS A 37 8.82 -18.92 0.21
CA LYS A 37 8.68 -18.99 1.68
C LYS A 37 9.28 -17.77 2.39
N ALA A 38 9.06 -16.59 1.81
CA ALA A 38 9.73 -15.37 2.29
C ALA A 38 9.03 -14.82 3.55
N THR A 39 9.83 -14.30 4.48
CA THR A 39 9.36 -13.46 5.59
C THR A 39 8.91 -12.10 5.05
N VAL A 40 7.73 -11.66 5.47
CA VAL A 40 7.11 -10.40 5.00
C VAL A 40 7.16 -9.37 6.12
N VAL A 41 7.52 -8.12 5.79
CA VAL A 41 7.49 -7.01 6.73
C VAL A 41 6.48 -5.97 6.24
N PRO A 42 5.30 -5.85 6.87
CA PRO A 42 4.34 -4.81 6.58
C PRO A 42 4.88 -3.41 6.92
N VAL A 43 4.75 -2.49 5.97
CA VAL A 43 5.18 -1.09 6.12
C VAL A 43 4.03 -0.18 5.69
N TYR A 44 3.60 0.68 6.61
CA TYR A 44 2.58 1.69 6.38
C TYR A 44 3.22 3.08 6.32
N PHE A 45 2.86 3.86 5.32
CA PHE A 45 3.30 5.24 5.17
C PHE A 45 2.20 6.17 5.70
N GLU A 46 2.52 6.91 6.75
CA GLU A 46 1.66 7.91 7.37
C GLU A 46 1.93 9.27 6.70
N GLY A 47 0.97 9.68 5.87
CA GLY A 47 1.09 10.91 5.10
C GLY A 47 0.02 10.95 4.04
N MET A 48 -1.00 11.77 4.28
CA MET A 48 -1.94 12.15 3.23
C MET A 48 -1.14 12.82 2.13
N ASN A 49 -1.17 12.22 0.95
CA ASN A 49 -0.93 12.91 -0.31
C ASN A 49 -1.55 14.33 -0.22
N THR A 50 -0.70 15.35 -0.04
CA THR A 50 -1.06 16.70 0.39
C THR A 50 -2.09 17.32 -0.54
N LEU A 51 -3.39 17.34 -0.20
CA LEU A 51 -4.52 18.09 -0.81
C LEU A 51 -4.79 17.91 -2.34
N LEU A 52 -3.75 17.65 -3.12
CA LEU A 52 -3.66 17.62 -4.56
C LEU A 52 -4.13 16.28 -5.13
N PHE A 53 -4.00 15.15 -4.42
CA PHE A 53 -4.57 13.89 -4.90
C PHE A 53 -6.11 13.86 -4.88
N GLY A 54 -6.73 14.65 -3.99
CA GLY A 54 -8.17 14.92 -4.03
C GLY A 54 -8.53 15.74 -5.28
N ILE A 55 -7.77 16.79 -5.57
CA ILE A 55 -8.00 17.67 -6.74
C ILE A 55 -7.67 16.96 -8.06
N LEU A 56 -6.63 16.14 -8.10
CA LEU A 56 -6.21 15.32 -9.26
C LEU A 56 -7.12 14.11 -9.50
N GLY A 57 -7.91 13.69 -8.50
CA GLY A 57 -8.98 12.72 -8.67
C GLY A 57 -10.17 13.26 -9.48
N ILE A 58 -10.32 14.59 -9.51
CA ILE A 58 -11.37 15.30 -10.26
C ILE A 58 -10.86 15.71 -11.66
N LEU A 59 -9.56 15.95 -11.84
CA LEU A 59 -8.96 16.27 -13.14
C LEU A 59 -8.85 15.04 -14.06
N LYS A 60 -9.02 15.26 -15.38
CA LYS A 60 -8.91 14.20 -16.40
C LYS A 60 -7.57 13.44 -16.28
N PRO A 61 -7.55 12.10 -16.45
CA PRO A 61 -6.36 11.26 -16.26
C PRO A 61 -5.08 11.71 -16.98
N ARG A 62 -5.21 12.41 -18.12
CA ARG A 62 -4.07 12.95 -18.88
C ARG A 62 -3.38 14.12 -18.17
N LEU A 63 -4.13 15.03 -17.57
CA LEU A 63 -3.57 16.17 -16.83
C LEU A 63 -2.87 15.73 -15.54
N ARG A 64 -3.35 14.63 -14.93
CA ARG A 64 -2.70 14.01 -13.78
C ARG A 64 -1.25 13.63 -14.06
N MET A 65 -0.95 13.05 -15.23
CA MET A 65 0.42 12.66 -15.58
C MET A 65 1.36 13.85 -15.73
N PHE A 66 0.90 14.98 -16.27
CA PHE A 66 1.73 16.18 -16.45
C PHE A 66 2.10 16.88 -15.14
N LEU A 67 1.27 16.77 -14.11
CA LEU A 67 1.50 17.45 -12.82
C LEU A 67 2.34 16.63 -11.83
N LEU A 68 2.53 15.33 -12.07
CA LEU A 68 3.32 14.45 -11.20
C LEU A 68 4.79 14.89 -11.03
N PRO A 69 5.56 15.26 -12.07
CA PRO A 69 6.95 15.65 -11.90
C PRO A 69 7.11 16.88 -10.99
N ARG A 70 6.24 17.87 -11.15
CA ARG A 70 6.24 19.09 -10.33
C ARG A 70 5.97 18.79 -8.86
N GLU A 71 5.07 17.84 -8.59
CA GLU A 71 4.74 17.45 -7.22
C GLU A 71 5.87 16.62 -6.57
N ILE A 72 6.54 15.76 -7.33
CA ILE A 72 7.72 15.03 -6.84
C ILE A 72 8.80 16.02 -6.40
N ILE A 73 9.04 17.07 -7.20
CA ILE A 73 9.98 18.15 -6.84
C ILE A 73 9.48 18.89 -5.59
N HIS A 74 8.19 19.21 -5.50
CA HIS A 74 7.63 19.92 -4.34
C HIS A 74 7.63 19.10 -3.04
N GLN A 75 7.56 17.78 -3.13
CA GLN A 75 7.68 16.87 -1.99
C GLN A 75 9.13 16.51 -1.66
N THR A 76 10.10 16.95 -2.48
CA THR A 76 11.52 16.73 -2.20
C THR A 76 11.92 17.49 -0.94
N GLY A 77 12.49 16.79 0.04
CA GLY A 77 12.88 17.34 1.34
C GLY A 77 11.82 17.27 2.44
N LYS A 78 10.61 16.75 2.16
CA LYS A 78 9.59 16.49 3.19
C LYS A 78 9.88 15.17 3.91
N THR A 79 9.71 15.16 5.23
CA THR A 79 9.82 13.94 6.05
C THR A 79 8.50 13.18 6.04
N PHE A 80 8.54 11.91 5.66
CA PHE A 80 7.39 11.01 5.76
C PHE A 80 7.48 10.19 7.04
N LYS A 81 6.36 10.09 7.77
CA LYS A 81 6.27 9.16 8.88
C LYS A 81 5.98 7.79 8.32
N LEU A 82 6.69 6.78 8.79
CA LEU A 82 6.48 5.39 8.40
C LEU A 82 6.33 4.56 9.67
N LYS A 83 5.41 3.60 9.61
CA LYS A 83 5.15 2.63 10.68
C LYS A 83 5.49 1.26 10.11
N ILE A 84 6.46 0.59 10.75
CA ILE A 84 6.93 -0.74 10.36
C ILE A 84 6.41 -1.74 11.37
N GLU A 85 5.88 -2.85 10.89
CA GLU A 85 5.47 -3.96 11.74
C GLU A 85 6.59 -4.98 11.98
N GLN A 86 6.39 -5.85 12.97
CA GLN A 86 7.23 -7.02 13.16
C GLN A 86 7.22 -7.92 11.91
N PRO A 87 8.36 -8.55 11.56
CA PRO A 87 8.42 -9.52 10.48
C PRO A 87 7.46 -10.69 10.72
N ILE A 88 6.67 -11.02 9.69
CA ILE A 88 5.77 -12.16 9.68
C ILE A 88 6.47 -13.29 8.92
N SER A 89 6.87 -14.34 9.63
CA SER A 89 7.46 -15.51 9.00
C SER A 89 6.45 -16.25 8.14
N TYR A 90 6.96 -17.06 7.21
CA TYR A 90 6.12 -17.87 6.36
C TYR A 90 5.26 -18.85 7.17
N GLU A 91 5.83 -19.44 8.22
CA GLU A 91 5.16 -20.39 9.11
C GLU A 91 3.96 -19.71 9.81
N ASN A 92 4.16 -18.51 10.34
CA ASN A 92 3.11 -17.73 11.00
C ASN A 92 1.97 -17.35 10.04
N LEU A 93 2.27 -17.12 8.75
CA LEU A 93 1.23 -16.89 7.73
C LEU A 93 0.41 -18.15 7.46
N PHE A 94 1.03 -19.33 7.53
CA PHE A 94 0.36 -20.62 7.29
C PHE A 94 -0.49 -21.08 8.48
N GLU A 95 -0.08 -20.75 9.70
CA GLU A 95 -0.87 -20.99 10.92
C GLU A 95 -2.23 -20.30 10.89
N GLN A 96 -2.36 -19.19 10.16
CA GLN A 96 -3.62 -18.46 9.97
C GLN A 96 -4.64 -19.23 9.09
N LYS A 97 -4.32 -20.44 8.62
CA LYS A 97 -5.16 -21.29 7.75
C LYS A 97 -5.60 -20.60 6.45
N LEU A 98 -4.79 -19.67 5.94
CA LEU A 98 -5.06 -18.97 4.69
C LEU A 98 -4.73 -19.91 3.51
N GLN A 99 -5.73 -20.23 2.70
CA GLN A 99 -5.62 -21.25 1.64
C GLN A 99 -5.41 -20.65 0.26
N SER A 100 -5.83 -19.40 0.06
CA SER A 100 -5.73 -18.72 -1.24
C SER A 100 -4.78 -17.53 -1.23
N ASP A 101 -4.19 -17.26 -2.40
CA ASP A 101 -3.34 -16.07 -2.60
C ASP A 101 -4.11 -14.77 -2.36
N VAL A 102 -5.43 -14.79 -2.59
CA VAL A 102 -6.34 -13.67 -2.31
C VAL A 102 -6.50 -13.44 -0.82
N GLU A 103 -6.67 -14.50 -0.03
CA GLU A 103 -6.75 -14.40 1.43
C GLU A 103 -5.44 -13.87 2.02
N ILE A 104 -4.30 -14.40 1.58
CA ILE A 104 -2.98 -13.97 2.06
C ILE A 104 -2.76 -12.48 1.77
N ILE A 105 -3.03 -12.04 0.54
CA ILE A 105 -2.79 -10.63 0.19
C ILE A 105 -3.76 -9.69 0.93
N ASN A 106 -5.00 -10.11 1.16
CA ASN A 106 -5.96 -9.33 1.95
C ASN A 106 -5.59 -9.29 3.42
N TYR A 107 -5.10 -10.38 4.00
CA TYR A 107 -4.58 -10.43 5.36
C TYR A 107 -3.41 -9.45 5.54
N LEU A 108 -2.42 -9.50 4.65
CA LEU A 108 -1.28 -8.59 4.66
C LEU A 108 -1.72 -7.12 4.50
N ARG A 109 -2.71 -6.87 3.64
CA ARG A 109 -3.30 -5.54 3.46
C ARG A 109 -3.94 -5.04 4.76
N GLN A 110 -4.77 -5.87 5.42
CA GLN A 110 -5.41 -5.52 6.68
C GLN A 110 -4.39 -5.23 7.79
N ARG A 111 -3.40 -6.11 7.97
CA ARG A 111 -2.27 -5.91 8.91
C ARG A 111 -1.56 -4.58 8.66
N THR A 112 -1.28 -4.26 7.40
CA THR A 112 -0.65 -2.99 7.02
C THR A 112 -1.52 -1.78 7.37
N TYR A 113 -2.83 -1.83 7.11
CA TYR A 113 -3.74 -0.73 7.47
C TYR A 113 -4.00 -0.63 8.97
N HIS A 114 -3.88 -1.71 9.74
CA HIS A 114 -3.96 -1.63 11.20
C HIS A 114 -2.85 -0.78 11.81
N LEU A 115 -1.68 -0.70 11.15
CA LEU A 115 -0.60 0.21 11.58
C LEU A 115 -1.02 1.68 11.54
N ALA A 116 -1.97 2.05 10.68
CA ALA A 116 -2.50 3.42 10.63
C ALA A 116 -3.13 3.85 11.96
N HIS A 117 -3.73 2.92 12.68
CA HIS A 117 -4.43 3.15 13.95
C HIS A 117 -3.55 3.02 15.19
N ARG A 118 -2.27 2.63 15.03
CA ARG A 118 -1.34 2.50 16.14
C ARG A 118 -0.82 3.89 16.53
N ILE A 119 -1.02 4.25 17.79
CA ILE A 119 -0.56 5.52 18.41
C ILE A 119 0.95 5.47 18.60
#